data_AF-A0A9P7C3W6-F1
#
_entry.id   AF-A0A9P7C3W6-F1
#
_cell.length_a   1.000
_cell.length_b   1.000
_cell.length_c   1.000
_cell.angle_alpha   90.00
_cell.angle_beta   90.00
_cell.angle_gamma   90.00
#
_symmetry.space_group_name_H-M   'P 1'
#
loop_
_entity.id
_entity.type
_entity.pdbx_description
1 polymer ?
#
loop_
_entity_poly.entity_id
_entity_poly.type
_entity_poly.pdbx_seq_one_letter_code
_entity_poly.pdbx_strand_id
1 'polypeptide(L)'
;MATRTTSAQCHFCSCVVEDIQHLIVRCPRKWAVWIEVLNFYSPHLYFSQDDICSLLWSFKTFHFVDNPELWTLCCSVLAHIWRFHWRHIIQGTPFTENTIVKIIMSHFATLKRSLLEID
;
A
#
# COMPACT_ATOMS: atom_id res chain seq x y z
N MET A 1 36.91 -2.17 -5.96
CA MET A 1 36.56 -1.68 -4.61
C MET A 1 35.07 -1.38 -4.63
N ALA A 2 34.23 -2.30 -4.17
CA ALA A 2 32.78 -2.19 -4.29
C ALA A 2 32.26 -1.23 -3.22
N THR A 3 31.80 -0.05 -3.62
CA THR A 3 31.05 0.85 -2.73
C THR A 3 29.76 0.14 -2.34
N ARG A 4 29.66 -0.30 -1.09
CA ARG A 4 28.40 -0.71 -0.48
C ARG A 4 27.44 0.47 -0.60
N THR A 5 26.54 0.42 -1.57
CA THR A 5 25.41 1.33 -1.66
C THR A 5 24.59 1.13 -0.40
N THR A 6 24.76 2.01 0.59
CA THR A 6 23.88 2.05 1.75
C THR A 6 22.46 2.20 1.23
N SER A 7 21.64 1.17 1.35
CA SER A 7 20.18 1.28 1.18
C SER A 7 19.76 2.50 2.01
N ALA A 8 19.07 3.45 1.38
CA ALA A 8 18.71 4.70 2.03
C ALA A 8 17.91 4.38 3.30
N GLN A 9 18.23 5.06 4.39
CA GLN A 9 17.43 5.00 5.61
C GLN A 9 15.99 5.43 5.29
N CYS A 10 15.00 4.78 5.91
CA CYS A 10 13.61 5.16 5.67
C CYS A 10 13.36 6.61 6.14
N HIS A 11 12.81 7.47 5.28
CA HIS A 11 12.49 8.86 5.64
C HIS A 11 11.28 8.99 6.59
N PHE A 12 10.56 7.89 6.82
CA PHE A 12 9.31 7.89 7.57
C PHE A 12 9.45 7.24 8.95
N CYS A 13 10.49 6.46 9.18
CA CYS A 13 10.74 5.78 10.45
C CYS A 13 12.24 5.55 10.66
N SER A 14 12.66 5.14 11.85
CA SER A 14 14.07 4.96 12.19
C SER A 14 14.72 3.69 11.59
N CYS A 15 14.07 3.01 10.64
CA CYS A 15 14.62 1.81 10.02
C CYS A 15 15.86 2.15 9.18
N VAL A 16 16.98 1.51 9.50
CA VAL A 16 18.31 1.77 8.92
C VAL A 16 18.41 1.33 7.46
N VAL A 17 17.61 0.33 7.08
CA VAL A 17 17.59 -0.24 5.73
C VAL A 17 16.16 -0.17 5.21
N GLU A 18 15.94 0.60 4.15
CA GLU A 18 14.70 0.54 3.38
C GLU A 18 14.90 -0.42 2.20
N ASP A 19 14.45 -1.66 2.37
CA ASP A 19 14.27 -2.61 1.28
C ASP A 19 12.90 -2.41 0.60
N ILE A 20 12.61 -3.18 -0.45
CA ILE A 20 11.34 -3.02 -1.17
C ILE A 20 10.11 -3.37 -0.33
N GLN A 21 10.23 -4.32 0.61
CA GLN A 21 9.11 -4.67 1.49
C GLN A 21 8.86 -3.53 2.49
N HIS A 22 9.91 -2.91 3.01
CA HIS A 22 9.82 -1.75 3.90
C HIS A 22 9.36 -0.48 3.18
N LEU A 23 9.82 -0.28 1.95
CA LEU A 23 9.41 0.81 1.09
C LEU A 23 7.91 0.80 0.83
N ILE A 24 7.27 -0.37 0.87
CA ILE A 24 5.89 -0.54 0.43
C ILE A 24 4.94 -0.92 1.57
N VAL A 25 5.33 -1.86 2.43
CA VAL A 25 4.44 -2.51 3.42
C VAL A 25 4.96 -2.35 4.86
N ARG A 26 6.23 -2.69 5.14
CA ARG A 26 6.73 -2.85 6.52
C ARG A 26 6.95 -1.54 7.27
N CYS A 27 7.09 -0.43 6.57
CA CYS A 27 7.22 0.88 7.21
C CYS A 27 5.93 1.22 7.99
N PRO A 28 5.98 1.54 9.30
CA PRO A 28 4.78 1.79 10.11
C PRO A 28 3.85 2.87 9.56
N ARG A 29 4.41 3.97 9.01
CA ARG A 29 3.61 5.05 8.41
C ARG A 29 2.88 4.60 7.14
N LYS A 30 3.53 3.75 6.34
CA LYS A 30 2.92 3.18 5.12
C LYS A 30 1.91 2.10 5.48
N TRP A 31 2.20 1.31 6.51
CA TRP A 31 1.29 0.30 7.04
C TRP A 31 -0.01 0.89 7.59
N ALA A 32 0.02 2.09 8.18
CA ALA A 32 -1.19 2.78 8.58
C ALA A 32 -2.17 3.01 7.41
N VAL A 33 -1.66 3.34 6.22
CA VAL A 33 -2.49 3.46 5.00
C VAL A 33 -3.10 2.10 4.63
N TRP A 34 -2.30 1.02 4.67
CA TRP A 34 -2.78 -0.33 4.41
C TRP A 34 -3.92 -0.73 5.35
N ILE A 35 -3.71 -0.59 6.66
CA ILE A 35 -4.70 -0.99 7.68
C ILE A 35 -6.03 -0.25 7.45
N GLU A 36 -6.00 1.07 7.29
CA GLU A 36 -7.22 1.86 7.12
C GLU A 36 -7.99 1.47 5.86
N VAL A 37 -7.30 1.26 4.74
CA VAL A 37 -7.94 0.85 3.48
C VAL A 37 -8.51 -0.56 3.57
N LEU A 38 -7.78 -1.51 4.17
CA LEU A 38 -8.20 -2.90 4.30
C LEU A 38 -9.37 -3.05 5.29
N ASN A 39 -9.35 -2.30 6.39
CA ASN A 39 -10.46 -2.26 7.35
C ASN A 39 -11.73 -1.68 6.72
N PHE A 40 -11.62 -0.70 5.83
CA PHE A 40 -12.77 -0.21 5.08
C PHE A 40 -13.30 -1.29 4.12
N TYR A 41 -12.40 -1.99 3.43
CA TYR A 41 -12.77 -3.01 2.44
C TYR A 41 -13.43 -4.24 3.07
N SER A 42 -12.84 -4.77 4.14
CA SER A 42 -13.35 -5.94 4.86
C SER A 42 -13.12 -5.79 6.36
N PRO A 43 -14.05 -5.13 7.09
CA PRO A 43 -13.87 -4.82 8.51
C PRO A 43 -13.86 -6.06 9.42
N HIS A 44 -14.29 -7.21 8.91
CA HIS A 44 -14.33 -8.47 9.65
C HIS A 44 -13.07 -9.31 9.48
N LEU A 45 -12.15 -8.90 8.60
CA LEU A 45 -10.92 -9.62 8.34
C LEU A 45 -9.72 -8.81 8.83
N TYR A 46 -8.77 -9.52 9.43
CA TYR A 46 -7.49 -8.97 9.82
C TYR A 46 -6.43 -9.40 8.82
N PHE A 47 -5.75 -8.43 8.22
CA PHE A 47 -4.60 -8.66 7.35
C PHE A 47 -3.32 -8.28 8.08
N SER A 48 -2.38 -9.22 8.18
CA SER A 48 -1.03 -8.91 8.64
C SER A 48 -0.18 -8.31 7.51
N GLN A 49 0.96 -7.72 7.88
CA GLN A 49 1.95 -7.30 6.87
C GLN A 49 2.45 -8.49 6.03
N ASP A 50 2.58 -9.68 6.63
CA ASP A 50 2.99 -10.89 5.93
C ASP A 50 1.94 -11.37 4.93
N ASP A 51 0.65 -11.20 5.25
CA ASP A 51 -0.44 -11.51 4.32
C ASP A 51 -0.39 -10.62 3.09
N ILE A 52 -0.21 -9.30 3.29
CA ILE A 52 -0.08 -8.36 2.18
C ILE A 52 1.19 -8.63 1.38
N CYS A 53 2.30 -8.96 2.03
CA CYS A 53 3.49 -9.39 1.29
C CYS A 53 3.21 -10.67 0.47
N SER A 54 2.60 -11.68 1.06
CA SER A 54 2.31 -12.95 0.38
C SER A 54 1.34 -12.75 -0.79
N LEU A 55 0.37 -11.85 -0.64
CA LEU A 55 -0.52 -11.43 -1.72
C LEU A 55 0.30 -10.82 -2.86
N LEU A 56 1.08 -9.77 -2.58
CA LEU A 56 1.80 -8.98 -3.58
C LEU A 56 2.91 -9.74 -4.32
N TRP A 57 3.66 -10.58 -3.61
CA TRP A 57 4.84 -11.26 -4.16
C TRP A 57 4.57 -12.71 -4.56
N SER A 58 3.47 -13.32 -4.12
CA SER A 58 3.17 -14.74 -4.37
C SER A 58 1.74 -15.00 -4.83
N PHE A 59 0.95 -13.94 -5.08
CA PHE A 59 -0.45 -14.06 -5.50
C PHE A 59 -1.28 -14.95 -4.55
N LYS A 60 -0.94 -14.94 -3.26
CA LYS A 60 -1.70 -15.68 -2.23
C LYS A 60 -3.15 -15.20 -2.27
N THR A 61 -4.07 -16.15 -2.32
CA THR A 61 -5.50 -15.90 -2.24
C THR A 61 -6.00 -16.06 -0.81
N PHE A 62 -7.11 -15.40 -0.51
CA PHE A 62 -7.75 -15.42 0.79
C PHE A 62 -9.18 -15.92 0.66
N HIS A 63 -9.61 -16.73 1.62
CA HIS A 63 -11.02 -17.12 1.73
C HIS A 63 -11.86 -15.94 2.23
N PHE A 64 -13.15 -15.96 1.91
CA PHE A 64 -14.13 -14.96 2.37
C PHE A 64 -13.95 -13.53 1.82
N VAL A 65 -13.20 -13.38 0.73
CA VAL A 65 -13.07 -12.13 -0.05
C VAL A 65 -13.13 -12.41 -1.54
N ASP A 66 -13.49 -11.38 -2.31
CA ASP A 66 -13.28 -11.36 -3.75
C ASP A 66 -11.79 -11.08 -4.03
N ASN A 67 -11.07 -12.09 -4.52
CA ASN A 67 -9.62 -12.01 -4.71
C ASN A 67 -9.21 -11.04 -5.84
N PRO A 68 -9.87 -11.04 -7.01
CA PRO A 68 -9.67 -9.99 -8.03
C PRO A 68 -9.90 -8.57 -7.51
N GLU A 69 -10.96 -8.35 -6.74
CA GLU A 69 -11.27 -7.05 -6.16
C GLU A 69 -10.21 -6.63 -5.12
N LEU A 70 -9.84 -7.54 -4.21
CA LEU A 70 -8.76 -7.33 -3.25
C LEU A 70 -7.43 -7.01 -3.94
N TRP A 71 -7.09 -7.74 -5.00
CA TRP A 71 -5.89 -7.49 -5.79
C TRP A 71 -5.89 -6.08 -6.42
N THR A 72 -7.03 -5.66 -6.95
CA THR A 72 -7.22 -4.32 -7.50
C THR A 72 -7.03 -3.24 -6.44
N LEU A 73 -7.60 -3.46 -5.25
CA LEU A 73 -7.42 -2.58 -4.09
C LEU A 73 -5.93 -2.48 -3.71
N CYS A 74 -5.25 -3.61 -3.57
CA CYS A 74 -3.83 -3.65 -3.22
C CYS A 74 -2.97 -2.93 -4.26
N CYS A 75 -3.23 -3.13 -5.57
CA CYS A 75 -2.57 -2.38 -6.63
C CYS A 75 -2.79 -0.86 -6.51
N SER A 76 -4.00 -0.44 -6.16
CA SER A 76 -4.31 0.97 -5.92
C SER A 76 -3.53 1.52 -4.73
N VAL A 77 -3.50 0.81 -3.60
CA VAL A 77 -2.70 1.21 -2.42
C VAL A 77 -1.22 1.35 -2.79
N LEU A 78 -0.67 0.37 -3.51
CA LEU A 78 0.72 0.40 -3.98
C LEU A 78 1.05 1.64 -4.80
N ALA A 79 0.24 1.92 -5.83
CA ALA A 79 0.47 3.04 -6.72
C ALA A 79 0.46 4.38 -5.97
N HIS A 80 -0.43 4.53 -4.98
CA HIS A 80 -0.52 5.76 -4.19
C HIS A 80 0.60 5.86 -3.16
N ILE A 81 0.96 4.79 -2.45
CA ILE A 81 2.13 4.79 -1.56
C ILE A 81 3.38 5.16 -2.34
N TRP A 82 3.61 4.54 -3.49
CA TRP A 82 4.75 4.85 -4.36
C TRP A 82 4.77 6.32 -4.77
N ARG A 83 3.65 6.83 -5.29
CA ARG A 83 3.53 8.22 -5.74
C ARG A 83 3.77 9.23 -4.61
N PHE A 84 3.16 9.03 -3.45
CA PHE A 84 3.28 9.94 -2.32
C PHE A 84 4.64 9.83 -1.63
N HIS A 85 5.24 8.64 -1.58
CA HIS A 85 6.61 8.45 -1.14
C HIS A 85 7.56 9.31 -1.98
N TRP A 86 7.55 9.16 -3.30
CA TRP A 86 8.50 9.91 -4.15
C TRP A 86 8.23 11.41 -4.18
N ARG A 87 6.97 11.85 -4.05
CA ARG A 87 6.64 13.27 -3.85
C ARG A 87 7.23 13.80 -2.54
N HIS A 88 7.20 13.02 -1.47
CA HIS A 88 7.82 13.40 -0.22
C HIS A 88 9.34 13.53 -0.36
N ILE A 89 9.99 12.51 -0.93
CA ILE A 89 11.46 12.48 -1.08
C ILE A 89 11.97 13.58 -2.02
N ILE A 90 11.33 13.75 -3.19
CA ILE A 90 11.83 14.63 -4.24
C ILE A 90 11.33 16.07 -4.05
N GLN A 91 10.06 16.24 -3.66
CA GLN A 91 9.38 17.54 -3.65
C GLN A 91 9.14 18.08 -2.24
N GLY A 92 9.54 17.34 -1.18
CA GLY A 92 9.31 17.74 0.21
C GLY A 92 7.82 17.76 0.60
N THR A 93 6.93 17.20 -0.23
CA THR A 93 5.48 17.21 0.07
C THR A 93 5.19 16.33 1.30
N PRO A 94 4.36 16.77 2.26
CA PRO A 94 4.00 15.93 3.40
C PRO A 94 3.33 14.62 2.98
N PHE A 95 3.80 13.51 3.54
CA PHE A 95 3.10 12.22 3.44
C PHE A 95 2.03 12.19 4.53
N THR A 96 0.78 12.42 4.13
CA THR A 96 -0.38 12.47 5.02
C THR A 96 -1.27 11.27 4.76
N GLU A 97 -1.25 10.29 5.67
CA GLU A 97 -1.92 9.01 5.57
C GLU A 97 -3.43 9.19 5.29
N ASN A 98 -4.10 10.05 6.05
CA ASN A 98 -5.53 10.33 5.89
C ASN A 98 -5.89 10.87 4.49
N THR A 99 -5.03 11.70 3.90
CA THR A 99 -5.24 12.22 2.53
C THR A 99 -5.09 11.09 1.52
N ILE A 100 -4.08 10.24 1.69
CA ILE A 100 -3.80 9.12 0.81
C ILE A 100 -4.96 8.12 0.85
N VAL A 101 -5.41 7.73 2.05
CA VAL A 101 -6.56 6.82 2.24
C VAL A 101 -7.80 7.36 1.53
N LYS A 102 -8.16 8.64 1.73
CA LYS A 102 -9.32 9.25 1.06
C LYS A 102 -9.24 9.16 -0.47
N ILE A 103 -8.07 9.41 -1.05
CA ILE A 103 -7.87 9.34 -2.51
C ILE A 103 -8.02 7.90 -2.99
N ILE A 104 -7.39 6.94 -2.31
CA ILE A 104 -7.49 5.51 -2.64
C ILE A 104 -8.95 5.06 -2.62
N MET A 105 -9.67 5.38 -1.55
CA MET A 105 -11.07 4.97 -1.40
C MET A 105 -11.97 5.60 -2.46
N SER A 106 -11.76 6.88 -2.77
CA SER A 106 -12.50 7.55 -3.85
C SER A 106 -12.23 6.91 -5.22
N HIS A 107 -10.97 6.61 -5.54
CA HIS A 107 -10.61 5.96 -6.80
C HIS A 107 -11.17 4.54 -6.89
N PHE A 108 -11.08 3.78 -5.81
CA PHE A 108 -11.58 2.42 -5.75
C PHE A 108 -13.11 2.36 -5.91
N ALA A 109 -13.84 3.26 -5.25
CA ALA A 109 -15.30 3.36 -5.41
C ALA A 109 -15.73 3.79 -6.83
N THR A 110 -14.90 4.56 -7.54
CA THR A 110 -15.16 4.90 -8.95
C THR A 110 -14.90 3.70 -9.86
N LEU A 111 -13.77 3.00 -9.69
CA LEU A 111 -13.47 1.79 -10.46
C LEU A 111 -14.55 0.72 -10.30
N LYS A 112 -15.02 0.49 -9.07
CA LYS A 112 -16.09 -0.47 -8.78
C LYS A 112 -17.39 -0.12 -9.49
N ARG A 113 -17.76 1.17 -9.53
CA ARG A 113 -18.95 1.62 -10.27
C ARG A 113 -18.82 1.40 -11.76
N SER A 114 -17.68 1.75 -12.35
CA SER A 114 -17.45 1.55 -13.79
C SER A 114 -17.47 0.08 -14.22
N LEU A 115 -17.03 -0.84 -13.35
CA LEU A 115 -17.10 -2.27 -13.64
C LEU A 115 -18.54 -2.80 -13.62
N LEU A 116 -19.37 -2.33 -12.69
CA LEU A 116 -20.79 -2.70 -12.60
C LEU A 116 -21.65 -2.14 -13.74
N GLU A 117 -21.19 -1.11 -14.45
CA GLU A 117 -21.89 -0.52 -15.61
C GLU A 117 -21.57 -1.27 -16.92
N ILE A 118 -20.60 -2.18 -16.92
CA ILE A 118 -20.17 -2.96 -18.09
C ILE A 118 -20.86 -4.35 -18.14
N ASP A 119 -21.39 -4.80 -17.01
CA ASP A 119 -22.18 -6.04 -16.87
C ASP A 119 -23.69 -5.81 -17.11
#